data_AF-A0A562KR52-F1
#
_entry.id   AF-A0A562KR52-F1
#
_cell.length_a   1.000
_cell.length_b   1.000
_cell.length_c   1.000
_cell.angle_alpha   90.00
_cell.angle_beta   90.00
_cell.angle_gamma   90.00
#
_symmetry.space_group_name_H-M   'P 1'
#
loop_
_entity.id
_entity.type
_entity.pdbx_description
1 polymer ?
#
loop_
_entity_poly.entity_id
_entity_poly.type
_entity_poly.pdbx_seq_one_letter_code
_entity_poly.pdbx_strand_id
1 'polypeptide(L)' 'MLGPRYLECVETLQGLPDSDPVTVLGEIDAMKLRSSLTLFESANPHPLFSAAIDRWFEGARDPLTLRLLASE' A
#
# COMPACT_ATOMS: atom_id res chain seq x y z
N MET A 1 14.13 8.98 -11.47
CA MET A 1 13.69 9.22 -10.08
C MET A 1 12.61 8.19 -9.73
N LEU A 2 12.62 7.63 -8.51
CA LEU A 2 11.73 6.51 -8.13
C LEU A 2 10.58 6.92 -7.20
N GLY A 3 10.81 7.81 -6.22
CA GLY A 3 9.77 8.26 -5.28
C GLY A 3 8.51 8.83 -5.97
N PRO A 4 8.64 9.80 -6.89
CA PRO A 4 7.50 10.34 -7.62
C PRO A 4 6.73 9.31 -8.45
N ARG A 5 7.43 8.32 -9.04
CA ARG A 5 6.78 7.25 -9.80
C ARG A 5 5.94 6.34 -8.91
N TYR A 6 6.43 6.08 -7.69
CA TYR A 6 5.65 5.30 -6.73
C TYR A 6 4.37 6.04 -6.32
N LEU A 7 4.45 7.35 -6.06
CA LEU A 7 3.27 8.17 -5.77
C LEU A 7 2.27 8.18 -6.92
N GLU A 8 2.74 8.35 -8.16
CA GLU A 8 1.89 8.29 -9.37
C GLU A 8 1.18 6.94 -9.51
N CYS A 9 1.88 5.83 -9.24
CA CYS A 9 1.25 4.50 -9.26
C CYS A 9 0.17 4.36 -8.19
N VAL A 10 0.43 4.80 -6.95
CA VAL A 10 -0.57 4.72 -5.86
C VAL A 10 -1.77 5.62 -6.16
N GLU A 11 -1.55 6.83 -6.67
CA GLU A 11 -2.62 7.75 -7.08
C GLU A 11 -3.47 7.16 -8.21
N THR A 12 -2.84 6.52 -9.20
CA THR A 12 -3.54 5.84 -10.29
C THR A 12 -4.43 4.72 -9.77
N LEU A 13 -3.96 3.93 -8.79
CA LEU A 13 -4.80 2.90 -8.16
C LEU A 13 -6.03 3.53 -7.51
N GLN A 14 -5.89 4.64 -6.77
CA GLN A 14 -7.03 5.30 -6.11
C GLN A 14 -8.15 5.72 -7.08
N GLY A 15 -7.85 5.93 -8.36
CA GLY A 15 -8.82 6.29 -9.39
C GLY A 15 -9.63 5.12 -9.97
N LEU A 16 -9.34 3.88 -9.59
CA LEU A 16 -10.06 2.71 -10.11
C LEU A 16 -11.49 2.64 -9.53
N PRO A 17 -12.47 2.10 -10.28
CA PRO A 17 -13.83 1.95 -9.79
C PRO A 17 -13.96 0.84 -8.73
N ASP A 18 -13.16 -0.22 -8.85
CA ASP A 18 -13.11 -1.33 -7.89
C ASP A 18 -12.29 -0.98 -6.65
N SER A 19 -12.61 -1.64 -5.54
CA SER A 19 -11.89 -1.52 -4.26
C SER A 19 -11.39 -2.85 -3.72
N ASP A 20 -11.66 -3.97 -4.39
CA ASP A 20 -11.09 -5.27 -4.03
C ASP A 20 -9.71 -5.43 -4.69
N PRO A 21 -8.62 -5.43 -3.91
CA PRO A 21 -7.28 -5.55 -4.46
C PRO A 21 -7.03 -6.91 -5.11
N VAL A 22 -7.71 -7.98 -4.69
CA VAL A 22 -7.53 -9.33 -5.28
C VAL A 22 -8.15 -9.39 -6.67
N THR A 23 -9.31 -8.77 -6.86
CA THR A 23 -9.95 -8.66 -8.19
C THR A 23 -9.07 -7.87 -9.17
N VAL A 24 -8.41 -6.80 -8.71
CA VAL A 24 -7.61 -5.91 -9.57
C VAL A 24 -6.19 -6.45 -9.82
N LEU A 25 -5.54 -7.01 -8.79
CA LEU A 25 -4.11 -7.33 -8.81
C LEU A 25 -3.81 -8.84 -8.66
N GLY A 26 -4.80 -9.64 -8.27
CA GLY A 26 -4.60 -11.02 -7.84
C GLY A 26 -4.03 -11.13 -6.42
N GLU A 27 -4.11 -12.32 -5.83
CA GLU A 27 -3.80 -12.55 -4.42
C GLU A 27 -2.37 -12.15 -4.03
N ILE A 28 -1.38 -12.55 -4.82
CA ILE A 28 0.04 -12.34 -4.51
C ILE A 28 0.38 -10.85 -4.56
N ASP A 29 -0.10 -10.14 -5.58
CA ASP A 29 0.26 -8.73 -5.75
C ASP A 29 -0.59 -7.80 -4.88
N ALA A 30 -1.81 -8.20 -4.51
CA ALA A 30 -2.58 -7.56 -3.45
C ALA A 30 -1.82 -7.57 -2.11
N MET A 31 -1.28 -8.72 -1.72
CA MET A 31 -0.43 -8.84 -0.53
C MET A 31 0.80 -7.93 -0.63
N LYS A 32 1.52 -7.94 -1.77
CA LYS A 32 2.71 -7.09 -1.94
C LYS A 32 2.38 -5.61 -1.90
N LEU A 33 1.25 -5.18 -2.47
CA LEU A 33 0.80 -3.79 -2.39
C LEU A 33 0.61 -3.39 -0.92
N ARG A 34 -0.07 -4.23 -0.12
CA ARG A 34 -0.26 -3.98 1.31
C ARG A 34 1.07 -3.84 2.06
N SER A 35 2.00 -4.78 1.84
CA SER A 35 3.34 -4.73 2.44
C SER A 35 4.11 -3.47 2.00
N SER A 36 4.06 -3.13 0.71
CA SER A 36 4.73 -1.95 0.16
C SER A 36 4.18 -0.64 0.74
N LEU A 37 2.85 -0.46 0.76
CA LEU A 37 2.23 0.73 1.35
C LEU A 37 2.56 0.86 2.83
N THR A 38 2.53 -0.25 3.58
CA THR A 38 2.90 -0.27 5.00
C THR A 38 4.35 0.16 5.22
N LEU A 39 5.27 -0.33 4.39
CA LEU A 39 6.68 0.03 4.43
C LEU A 39 6.88 1.52 4.14
N PHE A 40 6.32 2.03 3.04
CA PHE A 40 6.52 3.42 2.63
C PHE A 40 5.81 4.41 3.54
N GLU A 41 4.65 4.06 4.12
CA GLU A 41 4.01 4.86 5.17
C GLU A 41 4.91 4.99 6.40
N SER A 42 5.56 3.89 6.81
CA SER A 42 6.48 3.90 7.97
C SER A 42 7.77 4.66 7.69
N ALA A 43 8.33 4.52 6.49
CA ALA A 43 9.59 5.15 6.11
C ALA A 43 9.47 6.66 5.83
N ASN A 44 8.36 7.10 5.23
CA ASN A 44 8.09 8.51 4.95
C ASN A 44 6.57 8.76 4.94
N PRO A 45 5.97 9.12 6.09
CA PRO A 45 4.54 9.31 6.23
C PRO A 45 3.97 10.25 5.17
N HIS A 46 3.00 9.75 4.41
CA HIS A 46 2.33 10.50 3.35
C HIS A 46 0.84 10.14 3.34
N PRO A 47 -0.10 11.12 3.28
CA PRO A 47 -1.54 10.85 3.36
C PRO A 47 -2.07 9.88 2.28
N LEU A 48 -1.41 9.87 1.12
CA LEU A 48 -1.76 8.96 0.03
C LEU A 48 -1.60 7.47 0.43
N PHE A 49 -0.60 7.14 1.25
CA PHE A 49 -0.38 5.75 1.66
C PHE A 49 -1.44 5.29 2.66
N SER A 50 -1.77 6.11 3.66
CA SER A 50 -2.85 5.80 4.60
C SER A 50 -4.20 5.69 3.87
N ALA A 51 -4.50 6.61 2.95
CA ALA A 51 -5.71 6.57 2.14
C ALA A 51 -5.80 5.33 1.22
N ALA A 52 -4.67 4.86 0.70
CA ALA A 52 -4.61 3.62 -0.06
C ALA A 52 -4.80 2.38 0.82
N ILE A 53 -4.20 2.36 2.01
CA ILE A 53 -4.40 1.27 2.99
C ILE A 53 -5.87 1.21 3.44
N ASP A 54 -6.50 2.36 3.69
CA ASP A 54 -7.91 2.45 4.07
C ASP A 54 -8.82 1.93 2.96
N ARG A 55 -8.59 2.35 1.71
CA ARG A 55 -9.41 1.93 0.56
C ARG A 55 -9.28 0.45 0.23
N TRP A 56 -8.05 -0.05 0.13
CA TRP A 56 -7.77 -1.37 -0.45
C TRP A 56 -7.69 -2.47 0.60
N PHE A 57 -7.43 -2.13 1.85
CA PHE A 57 -7.18 -3.10 2.92
C PHE A 57 -7.92 -2.77 4.22
N GLU A 58 -8.96 -1.94 4.16
CA GLU A 58 -9.81 -1.57 5.31
C GLU A 58 -9.00 -1.03 6.51
N GLY A 59 -7.93 -0.29 6.22
CA GLY A 59 -7.05 0.28 7.24
C GLY A 59 -6.01 -0.70 7.80
N ALA A 60 -6.04 -1.96 7.36
CA ALA A 60 -5.17 -3.01 7.86
C ALA A 60 -3.78 -2.95 7.21
N ARG A 61 -2.79 -2.48 7.96
CA ARG A 61 -1.37 -2.56 7.61
C ARG A 61 -0.88 -4.01 7.62
N ASP A 62 0.13 -4.32 6.82
CA ASP A 62 0.72 -5.66 6.77
C ASP A 62 1.48 -5.97 8.07
N PRO A 63 1.00 -6.92 8.90
CA PRO A 63 1.60 -7.20 10.20
C PRO A 63 3.02 -7.75 10.10
N LEU A 64 3.36 -8.46 9.01
CA LEU A 64 4.72 -8.98 8.84
C LEU A 64 5.71 -7.85 8.54
N THR A 65 5.35 -6.92 7.66
CA THR A 65 6.14 -5.71 7.40
C THR A 65 6.37 -4.92 8.69
N LEU A 66 5.33 -4.67 9.49
CA LEU A 66 5.48 -3.97 10.77
C LEU A 66 6.41 -4.70 11.75
N ARG A 67 6.31 -6.04 11.82
CA ARG A 67 7.20 -6.85 12.68
C ARG A 67 8.67 -6.75 12.24
N LEU A 68 8.94 -6.75 10.94
CA LEU A 68 10.30 -6.64 10.41
C LEU A 68 10.90 -5.25 10.67
N LEU A 69 10.09 -4.19 10.57
CA LEU A 69 10.51 -2.82 10.89
C LEU A 69 10.75 -2.59 12.39
N ALA A 70 10.02 -3.31 13.25
CA ALA A 70 10.20 -3.24 14.71
C ALA A 70 11.39 -4.07 15.22
N SER A 71 11.96 -4.94 14.38
CA SER A 71 13.13 -5.75 14.71
C SER A 71 14.47 -5.11 14.35
N GLU A 72 14.48 -3.82 13.99
CA GLU A 72 15.68 -3.00 13.85
C GLU A 72 16.10 -2.35 15.18
#